data_AF-A0A4Q6B9J1-F1
#
_entry.id   AF-A0A4Q6B9J1-F1
#
_cell.length_a   1.000
_cell.length_b   1.000
_cell.length_c   1.000
_cell.angle_alpha   90.00
_cell.angle_beta   90.00
_cell.angle_gamma   90.00
#
_symmetry.space_group_name_H-M   'P 1'
#
loop_
_entity.id
_entity.type
_entity.pdbx_description
1 polymer ?
#
loop_
_entity_poly.entity_id
_entity_poly.type
_entity_poly.pdbx_seq_one_letter_code
_entity_poly.pdbx_strand_id
1 'polypeptide(L)'
;MTQESIDVAIEMFGIEIPKNASNPTLDMKLEDRGLTTLNGWGKKLEVTVGPAAFTSWAVLGSTLAHEVEIHCNQNFALIRMKDMLGLEGTNGAEREAYMHELSNSDRFHLKDADQSSIRATMDYYYPTQNGSLTARK
;
A
#
# COMPACT_ATOMS: atom_id res chain seq x y z
N MET A 1 12.39 -15.13 1.37
CA MET A 1 12.46 -13.81 0.74
C MET A 1 13.19 -13.94 -0.57
N THR A 2 12.43 -14.15 -1.64
CA THR A 2 12.94 -14.31 -3.01
C THR A 2 11.93 -13.65 -3.95
N GLN A 3 12.35 -13.32 -5.18
CA GLN A 3 11.42 -12.86 -6.23
C GLN A 3 10.33 -13.91 -6.47
N GLU A 4 10.69 -15.20 -6.51
CA GLU A 4 9.75 -16.29 -6.67
C GLU A 4 8.64 -16.29 -5.60
N SER A 5 8.96 -15.91 -4.35
CA SER A 5 7.95 -15.79 -3.30
C SER A 5 6.93 -14.67 -3.61
N ILE A 6 7.33 -13.59 -4.27
CA ILE A 6 6.43 -12.53 -4.73
C ILE A 6 5.50 -13.09 -5.80
N ASP A 7 6.07 -13.75 -6.82
CA ASP A 7 5.30 -14.28 -7.95
C ASP A 7 4.28 -15.34 -7.47
N VAL A 8 4.70 -16.22 -6.54
CA VAL A 8 3.81 -17.19 -5.89
C VAL A 8 2.70 -16.51 -5.09
N ALA A 9 3.00 -15.44 -4.35
CA ALA A 9 1.98 -14.74 -3.56
C ALA A 9 0.93 -14.06 -4.46
N ILE A 10 1.35 -13.49 -5.59
CA ILE A 10 0.45 -12.90 -6.59
C ILE A 10 -0.55 -13.96 -7.09
N GLU A 11 -0.06 -15.14 -7.47
CA GLU A 11 -0.92 -16.24 -7.92
C GLU A 11 -1.80 -16.79 -6.79
N MET A 12 -1.21 -17.06 -5.63
CA MET A 12 -1.88 -17.67 -4.47
C MET A 12 -3.06 -16.83 -3.97
N PHE A 13 -2.92 -15.50 -3.98
CA PHE A 13 -3.96 -14.58 -3.54
C PHE A 13 -4.78 -13.99 -4.70
N GLY A 14 -4.49 -14.36 -5.95
CA GLY A 14 -5.21 -13.89 -7.13
C GLY A 14 -5.10 -12.37 -7.32
N ILE A 15 -3.92 -11.80 -7.14
CA ILE A 15 -3.67 -10.36 -7.30
C ILE A 15 -3.53 -10.05 -8.79
N GLU A 16 -4.37 -9.15 -9.30
CA GLU A 16 -4.35 -8.78 -10.71
C GLU A 16 -3.50 -7.53 -10.95
N ILE A 17 -2.40 -7.68 -11.69
CA ILE A 17 -1.51 -6.56 -12.02
C ILE A 17 -2.17 -5.72 -13.12
N PRO A 18 -2.47 -4.43 -12.88
CA PRO A 18 -3.14 -3.61 -13.87
C PRO A 18 -2.18 -3.28 -15.03
N LYS A 19 -2.75 -2.99 -16.20
CA LYS A 19 -1.98 -2.79 -17.45
C LYS A 19 -0.96 -1.66 -17.37
N ASN A 20 -1.23 -0.66 -16.53
CA ASN A 20 -0.36 0.50 -16.28
C ASN A 20 0.75 0.22 -15.26
N ALA A 21 0.84 -0.97 -14.68
CA ALA A 21 1.90 -1.36 -13.75
C ALA A 21 2.87 -2.40 -14.37
N SER A 22 4.09 -2.45 -13.83
CA SER A 22 5.02 -3.56 -14.01
C SER A 22 4.73 -4.69 -13.03
N ASN A 23 5.30 -5.86 -13.27
CA ASN A 23 5.32 -6.92 -12.25
C ASN A 23 6.07 -6.41 -11.00
N PRO A 24 5.59 -6.69 -9.78
CA PRO A 24 6.31 -6.35 -8.56
C PRO A 24 7.70 -6.99 -8.50
N THR A 25 8.69 -6.25 -8.04
CA THR A 25 10.08 -6.72 -7.93
C THR A 25 10.61 -6.64 -6.50
N LEU A 26 11.47 -7.58 -6.14
CA LEU A 26 12.16 -7.58 -4.84
C LEU A 26 13.25 -6.49 -4.82
N ASP A 27 13.18 -5.58 -3.86
CA ASP A 27 14.27 -4.65 -3.53
C ASP A 27 14.79 -4.92 -2.11
N MET A 28 15.99 -5.49 -2.02
CA MET A 28 16.63 -5.83 -0.74
C MET A 28 17.06 -4.61 0.09
N LYS A 29 17.01 -3.41 -0.47
CA LYS A 29 17.38 -2.16 0.21
C LYS A 29 16.17 -1.33 0.63
N LEU A 30 14.96 -1.72 0.24
CA LEU A 30 13.75 -1.01 0.63
C LEU A 30 13.50 -1.25 2.13
N GLU A 31 13.41 -0.17 2.90
CA GLU A 31 13.13 -0.25 4.34
C GLU A 31 11.66 -0.56 4.62
N ASP A 32 10.78 -0.08 3.76
CA ASP A 32 9.34 -0.31 3.82
C ASP A 32 8.92 -1.70 3.31
N ARG A 33 7.66 -2.08 3.53
CA ARG A 33 7.11 -3.34 3.01
C ARG A 33 6.99 -3.31 1.48
N GLY A 34 6.51 -2.21 0.94
CA GLY A 34 6.27 -2.02 -0.48
C GLY A 34 6.37 -0.54 -0.87
N LEU A 35 6.53 -0.30 -2.16
CA LEU A 35 6.53 1.05 -2.72
C LEU A 35 6.06 1.02 -4.17
N THR A 36 5.11 1.89 -4.49
CA THR A 36 4.65 2.15 -5.86
C THR A 36 5.17 3.49 -6.37
N THR A 37 5.98 3.47 -7.44
CA THR A 37 6.62 4.66 -8.00
C THR A 37 6.17 4.96 -9.43
N LEU A 38 5.87 6.24 -9.70
CA LEU A 38 5.66 6.76 -11.06
C LEU A 38 6.95 7.38 -11.61
N ASN A 39 7.65 6.65 -12.49
CA ASN A 39 8.93 7.04 -13.09
C ASN A 39 8.80 7.94 -14.34
N GLY A 40 7.81 8.83 -14.34
CA GLY A 40 7.61 9.83 -15.40
C GLY A 40 6.47 9.51 -16.37
N TRP A 41 6.22 10.44 -17.29
CA TRP A 41 5.04 10.39 -18.14
C TRP A 41 5.13 9.26 -19.19
N GLY A 42 4.05 8.49 -19.30
CA GLY A 42 3.93 7.40 -20.27
C GLY A 42 4.67 6.13 -19.85
N LYS A 43 5.31 6.12 -18.67
CA LYS A 43 5.90 4.93 -18.07
C LYS A 43 4.85 4.18 -17.25
N LYS A 44 5.06 2.88 -17.14
CA LYS A 44 4.30 2.05 -16.18
C LYS A 44 4.71 2.41 -14.75
N LEU A 45 3.80 2.21 -13.82
CA LEU A 45 4.09 2.24 -12.40
C LEU A 45 5.00 1.06 -12.05
N GLU A 46 6.04 1.34 -11.27
CA GLU A 46 6.94 0.32 -10.74
C GLU A 46 6.52 0.00 -9.31
N VAL A 47 6.35 -1.28 -9.03
CA VAL A 47 6.05 -1.78 -7.68
C VAL A 47 7.27 -2.53 -7.18
N THR A 48 7.81 -2.10 -6.04
CA THR A 48 8.88 -2.81 -5.34
C THR A 48 8.37 -3.35 -4.01
N VAL A 49 8.89 -4.50 -3.60
CA VAL A 49 8.57 -5.16 -2.34
C VAL A 49 9.86 -5.33 -1.55
N GLY A 50 9.84 -4.90 -0.30
CA GLY A 50 10.99 -4.91 0.59
C GLY A 50 11.01 -6.10 1.53
N PRO A 51 12.14 -6.35 2.23
CA PRO A 51 12.29 -7.40 3.21
C PRO A 51 11.20 -7.46 4.28
N ALA A 52 10.68 -6.31 4.71
CA ALA A 52 9.68 -6.21 5.76
C ALA A 52 8.34 -6.90 5.39
N ALA A 53 8.04 -7.11 4.11
CA ALA A 53 6.83 -7.79 3.67
C ALA A 53 6.86 -9.32 3.88
N PHE A 54 8.04 -9.92 4.08
CA PHE A 54 8.21 -11.39 4.13
C PHE A 54 8.10 -11.99 5.53
N THR A 55 7.51 -11.27 6.50
CA THR A 55 7.27 -11.78 7.86
C THR A 55 6.29 -12.95 7.87
N SER A 56 5.35 -12.98 6.93
CA SER A 56 4.46 -14.11 6.66
C SER A 56 3.90 -14.03 5.24
N TRP A 57 3.34 -15.13 4.74
CA TRP A 57 2.60 -15.12 3.46
C TRP A 57 1.41 -14.16 3.49
N ALA A 58 0.74 -14.04 4.63
CA ALA A 58 -0.39 -13.13 4.81
C ALA A 58 0.04 -11.66 4.64
N VAL A 59 1.13 -11.26 5.29
CA VAL A 59 1.67 -9.89 5.19
C VAL A 59 2.20 -9.62 3.78
N LEU A 60 2.84 -10.59 3.12
CA LEU A 60 3.30 -10.45 1.75
C LEU A 60 2.13 -10.22 0.78
N GLY A 61 1.09 -11.06 0.85
CA GLY A 61 -0.11 -10.91 0.02
C GLY A 61 -0.83 -9.57 0.26
N SER A 62 -0.98 -9.20 1.53
CA SER A 62 -1.58 -7.92 1.94
C SER A 62 -0.79 -6.71 1.41
N THR A 63 0.54 -6.76 1.52
CA THR A 63 1.43 -5.71 0.97
C THR A 63 1.31 -5.63 -0.55
N LEU A 64 1.29 -6.77 -1.25
CA LEU A 64 1.12 -6.75 -2.71
C LEU A 64 -0.23 -6.15 -3.12
N ALA A 65 -1.31 -6.45 -2.42
CA ALA A 65 -2.61 -5.85 -2.72
C ALA A 65 -2.65 -4.35 -2.41
N HIS A 66 -2.00 -3.91 -1.33
CA HIS A 66 -1.82 -2.50 -1.01
C HIS A 66 -1.19 -1.72 -2.19
N GLU A 67 -0.06 -2.21 -2.69
CA GLU A 67 0.64 -1.55 -3.80
C GLU A 67 -0.07 -1.71 -5.16
N VAL A 68 -0.47 -2.94 -5.48
CA VAL A 68 -0.92 -3.30 -6.84
C VAL A 68 -2.40 -3.01 -7.06
N GLU A 69 -3.25 -3.28 -6.07
CA GLU A 69 -4.70 -3.12 -6.26
C GLU A 69 -5.16 -1.71 -5.91
N ILE A 70 -4.45 -1.00 -5.01
CA ILE A 70 -4.79 0.37 -4.63
C ILE A 70 -3.87 1.38 -5.31
N HIS A 71 -2.59 1.43 -4.94
CA HIS A 71 -1.72 2.49 -5.46
C HIS A 71 -1.64 2.48 -6.98
N CYS A 72 -1.55 1.32 -7.64
CA CYS A 72 -1.52 1.29 -9.10
C CYS A 72 -2.79 1.82 -9.79
N ASN A 73 -3.92 1.88 -9.08
CA ASN A 73 -5.18 2.42 -9.59
C ASN A 73 -5.43 3.87 -9.14
N GLN A 74 -4.59 4.42 -8.28
CA GLN A 74 -4.69 5.80 -7.81
C GLN A 74 -4.14 6.81 -8.82
N ASN A 75 -4.67 8.03 -8.77
CA ASN A 75 -4.20 9.14 -9.60
C ASN A 75 -3.13 9.95 -8.84
N PHE A 76 -1.85 9.60 -9.05
CA PHE A 76 -0.69 10.25 -8.43
C PHE A 76 -0.62 11.76 -8.69
N ALA A 77 -1.06 12.22 -9.87
CA ALA A 77 -1.06 13.65 -10.19
C ALA A 77 -2.09 14.40 -9.34
N LEU A 78 -3.29 13.81 -9.17
CA LEU A 78 -4.32 14.36 -8.30
C LEU A 78 -3.90 14.34 -6.83
N ILE A 79 -3.26 13.25 -6.36
CA ILE A 79 -2.73 13.13 -5.00
C ILE A 79 -1.73 14.25 -4.73
N ARG A 80 -0.71 14.40 -5.58
CA ARG A 80 0.30 15.46 -5.44
C ARG A 80 -0.31 16.86 -5.51
N MET A 81 -1.29 17.07 -6.39
CA MET A 81 -2.01 18.35 -6.48
C MET A 81 -2.76 18.67 -5.18
N LYS A 82 -3.43 17.68 -4.58
CA LYS A 82 -4.07 17.84 -3.27
C LYS A 82 -3.05 18.23 -2.20
N ASP A 83 -1.93 17.51 -2.12
CA ASP A 83 -0.86 17.80 -1.15
C ASP A 83 -0.29 19.22 -1.33
N MET A 84 -0.07 19.66 -2.58
CA MET A 84 0.38 21.03 -2.88
C MET A 84 -0.61 22.10 -2.46
N LEU A 85 -1.91 21.79 -2.44
CA LEU A 85 -2.97 22.69 -1.97
C LEU A 85 -3.17 22.63 -0.45
N GLY A 86 -2.34 21.87 0.28
CA GLY A 86 -2.49 21.65 1.73
C GLY A 86 -3.67 20.74 2.08
N LEU A 87 -4.13 19.94 1.13
CA LEU A 87 -5.13 18.89 1.34
C LEU A 87 -4.44 17.55 1.59
N GLU A 88 -5.14 16.62 2.25
CA GLU A 88 -4.62 15.31 2.66
C GLU A 88 -4.63 14.28 1.50
N GLY A 89 -3.90 14.57 0.41
CA GLY A 89 -3.82 13.71 -0.77
C GLY A 89 -3.15 12.38 -0.46
N THR A 90 -1.88 12.44 -0.03
CA THR A 90 -1.08 11.25 0.31
C THR A 90 -1.69 10.51 1.49
N ASN A 91 -2.07 11.22 2.56
CA ASN A 91 -2.71 10.61 3.73
C ASN A 91 -3.98 9.85 3.35
N GLY A 92 -4.89 10.45 2.57
CA GLY A 92 -6.10 9.78 2.11
C GLY A 92 -5.81 8.54 1.26
N ALA A 93 -4.83 8.62 0.37
CA ALA A 93 -4.43 7.54 -0.52
C ALA A 93 -3.84 6.34 0.23
N GLU A 94 -2.99 6.59 1.22
CA GLU A 94 -2.35 5.56 2.05
C GLU A 94 -3.38 4.91 2.98
N ARG A 95 -4.26 5.70 3.61
CA ARG A 95 -5.36 5.15 4.41
C ARG A 95 -6.29 4.25 3.60
N GLU A 96 -6.60 4.62 2.36
CA GLU A 96 -7.37 3.75 1.46
C GLU A 96 -6.68 2.39 1.29
N ALA A 97 -5.37 2.40 1.07
CA ALA A 97 -4.58 1.19 0.87
C ALA A 97 -4.52 0.31 2.14
N TYR A 98 -4.24 0.89 3.31
CA TYR A 98 -4.30 0.17 4.59
C TYR A 98 -5.70 -0.36 4.92
N MET A 99 -6.76 0.39 4.63
CA MET A 99 -8.13 -0.08 4.83
C MET A 99 -8.48 -1.22 3.88
N HIS A 100 -7.95 -1.20 2.65
CA HIS A 100 -8.09 -2.31 1.71
C HIS A 100 -7.46 -3.59 2.26
N GLU A 101 -6.25 -3.51 2.82
CA GLU A 101 -5.59 -4.64 3.50
C GLU A 101 -6.48 -5.23 4.60
N LEU A 102 -7.01 -4.39 5.48
CA LEU A 102 -7.85 -4.81 6.61
C LEU A 102 -9.19 -5.40 6.14
N SER A 103 -9.83 -4.80 5.13
CA SER A 103 -11.09 -5.28 4.58
C SER A 103 -10.97 -6.61 3.84
N ASN A 104 -9.78 -6.94 3.34
CA ASN A 104 -9.45 -8.20 2.68
C ASN A 104 -8.67 -9.16 3.60
N SER A 105 -8.74 -8.96 4.92
CA SER A 105 -8.01 -9.78 5.90
C SER A 105 -8.28 -11.27 5.75
N ASP A 106 -9.52 -11.67 5.44
CA ASP A 106 -9.88 -13.06 5.20
C ASP A 106 -9.18 -13.65 3.96
N ARG A 107 -9.08 -12.87 2.87
CA ARG A 107 -8.41 -13.28 1.62
C ARG A 107 -6.93 -13.56 1.87
N PHE A 108 -6.27 -12.76 2.70
CA PHE A 108 -4.85 -12.91 3.01
C PHE A 108 -4.58 -13.79 4.23
N HIS A 109 -5.62 -14.21 4.95
CA HIS A 109 -5.51 -14.91 6.24
C HIS A 109 -4.73 -14.11 7.30
N LEU A 110 -4.94 -12.79 7.36
CA LEU A 110 -4.33 -11.92 8.36
C LEU A 110 -4.87 -12.26 9.76
N LYS A 111 -3.96 -12.55 10.70
CA LYS A 111 -4.34 -12.79 12.09
C LYS A 111 -4.59 -11.48 12.81
N ASP A 112 -5.23 -11.53 13.97
CA ASP A 112 -5.52 -10.36 14.81
C ASP A 112 -4.28 -9.50 15.09
N ALA A 113 -3.12 -10.14 15.29
CA ALA A 113 -1.85 -9.45 15.49
C ALA A 113 -1.40 -8.66 14.24
N ASP A 114 -1.54 -9.25 13.05
CA ASP A 114 -1.19 -8.60 11.78
C ASP A 114 -2.14 -7.42 11.53
N GLN A 115 -3.45 -7.63 11.70
CA GLN A 115 -4.47 -6.58 11.56
C GLN A 115 -4.25 -5.43 12.55
N SER A 116 -3.90 -5.75 13.79
CA SER A 116 -3.60 -4.74 14.81
C SER A 116 -2.35 -3.94 14.46
N SER A 117 -1.31 -4.61 13.95
CA SER A 117 -0.09 -3.93 13.51
C SER A 117 -0.34 -3.04 12.30
N ILE A 118 -1.07 -3.52 11.29
CA ILE A 118 -1.45 -2.75 10.09
C ILE A 118 -2.24 -1.50 10.50
N ARG A 119 -3.23 -1.66 11.39
CA ARG A 119 -4.03 -0.53 11.90
C ARG A 119 -3.17 0.47 12.68
N ALA A 120 -2.28 0.00 13.55
CA ALA A 120 -1.39 0.86 14.31
C ALA A 120 -0.45 1.66 13.40
N THR A 121 0.13 1.03 12.37
CA THR A 121 0.95 1.70 11.36
C THR A 121 0.16 2.77 10.61
N MET A 122 -1.04 2.41 10.12
CA MET A 122 -1.93 3.34 9.43
C MET A 122 -2.24 4.57 10.31
N ASP A 123 -2.64 4.36 11.57
CA ASP A 123 -3.03 5.46 12.45
C ASP A 123 -1.85 6.32 12.93
N TYR A 124 -0.65 5.75 13.01
CA TYR A 124 0.57 6.49 13.39
C TYR A 124 1.07 7.39 12.25
N TYR A 125 1.22 6.84 11.04
CA TYR A 125 1.76 7.58 9.89
C TYR A 125 0.70 8.41 9.15
N TYR A 126 -0.56 7.95 9.15
CA TYR A 126 -1.66 8.55 8.41
C TYR A 126 -2.90 8.73 9.31
N PRO A 127 -2.81 9.57 10.36
CA PRO A 127 -3.91 9.75 11.31
C PRO A 127 -5.14 10.39 10.64
N THR A 128 -6.34 10.01 11.09
CA THR A 128 -7.56 10.76 10.76
C THR A 128 -7.52 12.12 11.44
N GLN A 129 -7.78 13.20 10.70
CA GLN A 129 -7.98 14.52 11.32
C GLN A 129 -9.33 14.59 12.06
N ASN A 130 -9.42 13.99 13.24
CA ASN A 130 -10.44 14.33 14.24
C ASN A 130 -9.81 15.30 15.25
N GLY A 131 -9.68 16.58 14.90
CA GLY A 131 -9.05 17.53 15.81
C GLY A 131 -9.04 19.04 15.49
N SER A 132 -9.68 19.55 14.43
CA SER A 132 -9.65 21.01 14.15
C SER A 132 -10.97 21.61 13.66
N LEU A 133 -12.11 21.20 14.25
CA LEU A 133 -13.38 21.91 14.06
C LEU A 133 -14.18 22.16 15.36
N THR A 134 -13.56 22.05 16.54
CA THR A 134 -14.20 22.45 17.79
C THR A 134 -13.31 23.38 18.61
N ALA A 135 -13.52 24.69 18.43
CA ALA A 135 -13.50 25.75 19.45
C ALA A 135 -13.05 27.10 18.84
N ARG A 136 -13.92 27.74 18.06
CA ARG A 136 -14.05 29.21 18.20
C ARG A 136 -15.16 29.44 19.21
N LYS A 137 -14.77 29.74 20.45
CA LYS A 137 -15.58 30.55 21.36
C LYS A 137 -14.99 31.95 21.34
#